data_AF-R5AGT7-F1
#
_entry.id   AF-R5AGT7-F1
#
_cell.length_a   1.000
_cell.length_b   1.000
_cell.length_c   1.000
_cell.angle_alpha   90.00
_cell.angle_beta   90.00
_cell.angle_gamma   90.00
#
_symmetry.space_group_name_H-M   'P 1'
#
loop_
_entity.id
_entity.type
_entity.pdbx_description
1 polymer ?
#
loop_
_entity_poly.entity_id
_entity_poly.type
_entity_poly.pdbx_seq_one_letter_code
_entity_poly.pdbx_strand_id
1 'polypeptide(L)'
;MIFLESEAIRVNMNPNDCKFHGRRTLAIGLAAALVLTMAACTVRTQPEEPSTAVTAPSQTPEDTVAPANAPLVRAQRILSPEETFSVRDRATGEFVDCTFEVRALDEWDSNLYLTAAGQEIAVVEIFSYLEEAKLLEFSDGSELVMFVLDEMSDDFYTCFCSVENGKPVLANEVYGSVTEIDLDGTAQLSLVVDVLGTWGAVRSYDLSSDGTMTPKPDSLYELTPYMPVEVGQAFRARFRDGGDWVEGTLEPGTQLYPTATDQESFCLFRTVDGREGKIEFTMVDYMMYVDGVSVDELFVSLPYAG
;
A
#
# COMPACT_ATOMS: atom_id res chain seq x y z
N MET A 1 -13.66 -43.31 27.94
CA MET A 1 -14.27 -41.99 27.68
C MET A 1 -13.52 -41.01 28.57
N ILE A 2 -12.43 -40.46 28.04
CA ILE A 2 -11.49 -39.59 28.75
C ILE A 2 -11.64 -38.22 28.10
N PHE A 3 -11.97 -37.23 28.91
CA PHE A 3 -11.97 -35.82 28.53
C PHE A 3 -10.51 -35.38 28.33
N LEU A 4 -10.22 -34.79 27.18
CA LEU A 4 -9.03 -33.97 26.97
C LEU A 4 -9.53 -32.54 26.79
N GLU A 5 -9.26 -31.71 27.79
CA GLU A 5 -9.37 -30.26 27.71
C GLU A 5 -8.39 -29.78 26.64
N SER A 6 -8.87 -29.11 25.59
CA SER A 6 -7.99 -28.42 24.64
C SER A 6 -7.71 -27.04 25.19
N GLU A 7 -6.48 -26.82 25.64
CA GLU A 7 -5.93 -25.48 25.82
C GLU A 7 -6.00 -24.74 24.48
N ALA A 8 -6.71 -23.62 24.46
CA ALA A 8 -6.72 -22.71 23.31
C ALA A 8 -5.34 -22.06 23.23
N ILE A 9 -4.54 -22.51 22.26
CA ILE A 9 -3.31 -21.82 21.86
C ILE A 9 -3.75 -20.54 21.16
N ARG A 10 -3.68 -19.40 21.86
CA ARG A 10 -3.77 -18.07 21.26
C ARG A 10 -2.52 -17.86 20.42
N VAL A 11 -2.63 -18.03 19.11
CA VAL A 11 -1.62 -17.52 18.17
C VAL A 11 -1.99 -16.06 17.93
N ASN A 12 -1.21 -15.16 18.52
CA ASN A 12 -1.32 -13.72 18.31
C ASN A 12 -0.53 -13.42 17.03
N MET A 13 -1.19 -13.18 15.91
CA MET A 13 -0.52 -12.76 14.67
C MET A 13 -0.44 -11.23 14.65
N ASN A 14 0.80 -10.74 14.53
CA ASN A 14 1.15 -9.33 14.54
C ASN A 14 1.22 -8.84 13.07
N PRO A 15 0.47 -7.79 12.68
CA PRO A 15 0.53 -7.21 11.33
C PRO A 15 1.92 -6.63 10.94
N ASN A 16 2.83 -6.48 11.91
CA ASN A 16 4.21 -6.03 11.70
C ASN A 16 5.27 -7.15 11.84
N ASP A 17 4.88 -8.42 12.03
CA ASP A 17 5.82 -9.56 12.10
C ASP A 17 6.06 -10.27 10.76
N CYS A 18 5.69 -9.67 9.62
CA CYS A 18 6.29 -10.04 8.33
C CYS A 18 7.73 -9.53 8.19
N LYS A 19 8.57 -9.87 9.17
CA LYS A 19 10.01 -10.00 9.00
C LYS A 19 10.39 -11.39 9.46
N PHE A 20 10.67 -12.27 8.50
CA PHE A 20 11.70 -13.32 8.48
C PHE A 20 11.23 -14.41 7.51
N HIS A 21 11.93 -14.68 6.40
CA HIS A 21 13.05 -15.63 6.39
C HIS A 21 14.33 -15.05 5.73
N GLY A 22 15.45 -15.21 6.42
CA GLY A 22 16.70 -14.53 6.12
C GLY A 22 17.39 -14.96 4.81
N ARG A 23 17.96 -13.97 4.11
CA ARG A 23 19.06 -14.19 3.17
C ARG A 23 20.36 -13.62 3.76
N ARG A 24 21.33 -14.52 3.95
CA ARG A 24 22.73 -14.21 4.23
C ARG A 24 23.33 -13.46 3.05
N THR A 25 23.62 -12.19 3.20
CA THR A 25 24.42 -11.43 2.22
C THR A 25 25.90 -11.71 2.49
N LEU A 26 26.55 -12.44 1.60
CA LEU A 26 28.00 -12.55 1.55
C LEU A 26 28.57 -11.20 1.10
N ALA A 27 29.23 -10.48 2.00
CA ALA A 27 29.99 -9.28 1.65
C ALA A 27 31.30 -9.67 0.96
N ILE A 28 31.43 -9.37 -0.33
CA ILE A 28 32.72 -9.32 -1.02
C ILE A 28 33.07 -7.84 -1.19
N GLY A 29 34.03 -7.39 -0.40
CA GLY A 29 34.62 -6.07 -0.53
C GLY A 29 35.55 -6.01 -1.73
N LEU A 30 35.37 -4.99 -2.58
CA LEU A 30 36.42 -4.50 -3.46
C LEU A 30 36.40 -2.97 -3.42
N ALA A 31 37.35 -2.41 -2.67
CA ALA A 31 37.69 -0.99 -2.74
C ALA A 31 38.78 -0.82 -3.82
N ALA A 32 38.51 -0.02 -4.85
CA ALA A 32 39.53 0.49 -5.75
C ALA A 32 39.40 2.02 -5.82
N ALA A 33 40.53 2.67 -5.55
CA ALA A 33 40.66 4.09 -5.32
C ALA A 33 40.87 4.89 -6.63
N LEU A 34 40.42 6.14 -6.58
CA LEU A 34 41.01 7.40 -7.10
C LEU A 34 41.61 7.44 -8.51
N VAL A 35 41.24 8.46 -9.30
CA VAL A 35 42.12 9.60 -9.72
C VAL A 35 41.29 10.66 -10.47
N LEU A 36 41.31 11.89 -9.95
CA LEU A 36 40.96 13.13 -10.65
C LEU A 36 42.10 13.54 -11.59
N THR A 37 41.78 14.02 -12.79
CA THR A 37 42.63 15.01 -13.49
C THR A 37 41.77 16.00 -14.27
N MET A 38 41.90 17.29 -13.90
CA MET A 38 41.45 18.44 -14.67
C MET A 38 42.41 18.74 -15.82
N ALA A 39 41.89 19.23 -16.95
CA ALA A 39 42.68 20.01 -17.90
C ALA A 39 41.79 21.08 -18.56
N ALA A 40 42.09 22.34 -18.23
CA ALA A 40 41.59 23.52 -18.90
C ALA A 40 42.49 23.84 -20.12
N CYS A 41 41.89 24.27 -21.23
CA CYS A 41 42.61 24.97 -22.31
C CYS A 41 41.73 26.10 -22.86
N THR A 42 42.12 27.33 -22.55
CA THR A 42 41.71 28.58 -23.21
C THR A 42 42.60 28.87 -24.42
N VAL A 43 42.01 29.34 -25.54
CA VAL A 43 42.70 30.20 -26.53
C VAL A 43 41.75 31.30 -27.02
N ARG A 44 42.33 32.48 -27.25
CA ARG A 44 41.75 33.82 -27.47
C ARG A 44 41.65 34.25 -28.95
N THR A 45 40.58 35.01 -29.24
CA THR A 45 40.41 36.25 -30.07
C THR A 45 40.86 36.36 -31.54
N GLN A 46 39.95 36.85 -32.42
CA GLN A 46 39.90 38.26 -32.93
C GLN A 46 38.67 38.55 -33.84
N PRO A 47 38.35 39.83 -34.17
CA PRO A 47 36.98 40.34 -34.41
C PRO A 47 36.67 40.68 -35.88
N GLU A 48 35.38 40.74 -36.24
CA GLU A 48 34.88 41.50 -37.40
C GLU A 48 33.47 42.07 -37.13
N GLU A 49 33.24 43.26 -37.70
CA GLU A 49 32.13 44.20 -37.52
C GLU A 49 30.85 43.83 -38.33
N PRO A 50 29.72 44.56 -38.20
CA PRO A 50 28.38 43.97 -38.14
C PRO A 50 27.73 43.74 -39.50
N SER A 51 27.05 42.61 -39.67
CA SER A 51 26.10 42.38 -40.75
C SER A 51 24.67 42.38 -40.19
N THR A 52 23.90 43.36 -40.63
CA THR A 52 22.47 43.48 -40.40
C THR A 52 21.74 42.28 -41.01
N ALA A 53 21.31 41.34 -40.17
CA ALA A 53 20.35 40.31 -40.53
C ALA A 53 19.15 40.40 -39.58
N VAL A 54 17.99 40.55 -40.21
CA VAL A 54 16.65 40.75 -39.66
C VAL A 54 16.37 39.78 -38.51
N THR A 55 16.06 40.34 -37.33
CA THR A 55 15.54 39.59 -36.19
C THR A 55 14.17 39.01 -36.54
N ALA A 56 14.13 37.72 -36.89
CA ALA A 56 12.91 36.93 -36.69
C ALA A 56 12.78 36.71 -35.17
N PRO A 57 11.59 36.89 -34.57
CA PRO A 57 11.41 36.56 -33.16
C PRO A 57 11.71 35.06 -32.98
N SER A 58 12.75 34.78 -32.21
CA SER A 58 13.03 33.45 -31.69
C SER A 58 11.78 33.03 -30.92
N GLN A 59 11.07 32.04 -31.44
CA GLN A 59 10.08 31.31 -30.66
C GLN A 59 10.87 30.60 -29.57
N THR A 60 10.87 31.18 -28.37
CA THR A 60 11.12 30.47 -27.13
C THR A 60 10.27 29.19 -27.18
N PRO A 61 10.82 28.00 -26.92
CA PRO A 61 9.97 26.83 -26.72
C PRO A 61 8.97 27.22 -25.65
N GLU A 62 7.67 27.18 -25.96
CA GLU A 62 6.66 27.17 -24.90
C GLU A 62 7.01 25.96 -24.05
N ASP A 63 7.60 26.21 -22.88
CA ASP A 63 7.55 25.30 -21.75
C ASP A 63 6.07 25.02 -21.56
N THR A 64 5.62 23.92 -22.15
CA THR A 64 4.28 23.41 -21.99
C THR A 64 4.27 22.91 -20.55
N VAL A 65 3.93 23.80 -19.63
CA VAL A 65 3.63 23.43 -18.25
C VAL A 65 2.53 22.39 -18.36
N ALA A 66 2.88 21.13 -18.10
CA ALA A 66 1.91 20.05 -18.07
C ALA A 66 0.74 20.49 -17.19
N PRO A 67 -0.51 20.32 -17.63
CA PRO A 67 -1.65 20.73 -16.81
C PRO A 67 -1.52 20.05 -15.45
N ALA A 68 -1.80 20.80 -14.38
CA ALA A 68 -1.68 20.33 -12.99
C ALA A 68 -2.51 19.07 -12.65
N ASN A 69 -3.30 18.57 -13.61
CA ASN A 69 -4.16 17.40 -13.52
C ASN A 69 -3.84 16.36 -14.60
N ALA A 70 -2.62 16.33 -15.14
CA ALA A 70 -2.22 15.22 -16.02
C ALA A 70 -2.31 13.90 -15.24
N PRO A 71 -2.90 12.84 -15.82
CA PRO A 71 -3.04 11.57 -15.12
C PRO A 71 -1.66 11.02 -14.76
N LEU A 72 -1.49 10.62 -13.49
CA LEU A 72 -0.27 9.98 -13.01
C LEU A 72 -0.15 8.57 -13.58
N VAL A 73 -1.26 7.83 -13.58
CA VAL A 73 -1.40 6.51 -14.22
C VAL A 73 -2.05 6.74 -15.58
N ARG A 74 -1.32 6.47 -16.66
CA ARG A 74 -1.76 6.68 -18.04
C ARG A 74 -2.65 5.55 -18.55
N ALA A 75 -2.30 4.32 -18.21
CA ALA A 75 -3.00 3.14 -18.66
C ALA A 75 -2.86 2.00 -17.66
N GLN A 76 -3.83 1.10 -17.71
CA GLN A 76 -3.86 -0.14 -16.94
C GLN A 76 -4.34 -1.25 -17.86
N ARG A 77 -3.72 -2.43 -17.74
CA ARG A 77 -4.12 -3.61 -18.51
C ARG A 77 -4.11 -4.82 -17.59
N ILE A 78 -5.23 -5.52 -17.53
CA ILE A 78 -5.31 -6.84 -16.87
C ILE A 78 -4.47 -7.84 -17.67
N LEU A 79 -3.67 -8.63 -16.96
CA LEU A 79 -2.82 -9.67 -17.52
C LEU A 79 -3.34 -11.05 -17.12
N SER A 80 -3.20 -12.02 -18.02
CA SER A 80 -3.49 -13.44 -17.74
C SER A 80 -2.21 -14.24 -17.50
N PRO A 81 -2.24 -15.28 -16.65
CA PRO A 81 -1.11 -16.20 -16.52
C PRO A 81 -0.64 -16.73 -17.87
N GLU A 82 0.68 -16.90 -18.01
CA GLU A 82 1.36 -17.39 -19.21
C GLU A 82 1.24 -16.49 -20.46
N GLU A 83 0.55 -15.36 -20.39
CA GLU A 83 0.52 -14.40 -21.49
C GLU A 83 1.86 -13.68 -21.62
N THR A 84 2.26 -13.38 -22.86
CA THR A 84 3.41 -12.51 -23.13
C THR A 84 2.98 -11.05 -23.19
N PHE A 85 3.68 -10.20 -22.45
CA PHE A 85 3.52 -8.76 -22.44
C PHE A 85 4.89 -8.09 -22.40
N SER A 86 4.99 -6.84 -22.81
CA SER A 86 6.27 -6.11 -22.81
C SER A 86 6.26 -5.08 -21.69
N VAL A 87 7.38 -4.97 -20.97
CA VAL A 87 7.59 -3.98 -19.90
C VAL A 87 8.79 -3.11 -20.26
N ARG A 88 8.70 -1.81 -20.03
CA ARG A 88 9.84 -0.91 -20.16
C ARG A 88 10.85 -1.14 -19.04
N ASP A 89 12.06 -1.50 -19.43
CA ASP A 89 13.20 -1.59 -18.52
C ASP A 89 13.56 -0.22 -17.96
N ARG A 90 13.62 -0.09 -16.63
CA ARG A 90 13.90 1.19 -15.97
C ARG A 90 15.33 1.68 -16.19
N ALA A 91 16.28 0.76 -16.38
CA ALA A 91 17.68 1.10 -16.55
C ALA A 91 18.01 1.49 -17.99
N THR A 92 17.41 0.81 -18.98
CA THR A 92 17.74 1.01 -20.40
C THR A 92 16.68 1.78 -21.19
N GLY A 93 15.43 1.80 -20.73
CA GLY A 93 14.28 2.37 -21.44
C GLY A 93 13.77 1.50 -22.59
N GLU A 94 14.41 0.37 -22.88
CA GLU A 94 14.00 -0.59 -23.89
C GLU A 94 12.85 -1.46 -23.39
N PHE A 95 12.06 -2.01 -24.32
CA PHE A 95 11.01 -2.95 -23.98
C PHE A 95 11.56 -4.36 -23.84
N VAL A 96 11.16 -5.04 -22.77
CA VAL A 96 11.54 -6.41 -22.46
C VAL A 96 10.29 -7.27 -22.41
N ASP A 97 10.28 -8.35 -23.18
CA ASP A 97 9.20 -9.33 -23.13
C ASP A 97 9.23 -10.08 -21.80
N CYS A 98 8.05 -10.16 -21.19
CA CYS A 98 7.78 -10.72 -19.90
C CYS A 98 6.62 -11.72 -19.96
N THR A 99 6.62 -12.68 -19.04
CA THR A 99 5.54 -13.62 -18.77
C THR A 99 5.48 -13.88 -17.27
N PHE A 100 4.31 -14.18 -16.73
CA PHE A 100 4.22 -14.67 -15.35
C PHE A 100 3.48 -16.01 -15.30
N GLU A 101 3.77 -16.81 -14.27
CA GLU A 101 3.21 -18.14 -14.09
C GLU A 101 2.87 -18.36 -12.61
N VAL A 102 1.72 -18.99 -12.36
CA VAL A 102 1.34 -19.48 -11.04
C VAL A 102 1.57 -20.98 -11.01
N ARG A 103 2.51 -21.44 -10.17
CA ARG A 103 2.89 -22.84 -10.05
C ARG A 103 2.40 -23.38 -8.71
N ALA A 104 1.45 -24.30 -8.75
CA ALA A 104 0.99 -25.00 -7.55
C ALA A 104 2.15 -25.76 -6.88
N LEU A 105 2.29 -25.57 -5.57
CA LEU A 105 3.13 -26.38 -4.69
C LEU A 105 2.36 -27.61 -4.20
N ASP A 106 1.12 -27.39 -3.73
CA ASP A 106 0.18 -28.42 -3.34
C ASP A 106 -1.28 -28.03 -3.65
N GLU A 107 -2.25 -28.55 -2.89
CA GLU A 107 -3.67 -28.29 -3.11
C GLU A 107 -4.13 -26.90 -2.60
N TRP A 108 -3.34 -26.26 -1.73
CA TRP A 108 -3.65 -24.97 -1.11
C TRP A 108 -2.62 -23.88 -1.43
N ASP A 109 -1.37 -24.28 -1.72
CA ASP A 109 -0.26 -23.36 -1.86
C ASP A 109 0.28 -23.31 -3.30
N SER A 110 0.66 -22.12 -3.73
CA SER A 110 1.24 -21.79 -5.03
C SER A 110 2.42 -20.83 -4.92
N ASN A 111 3.26 -20.79 -5.95
CA ASN A 111 4.33 -19.81 -6.14
C ASN A 111 4.08 -18.98 -7.40
N LEU A 112 4.36 -17.68 -7.34
CA LEU A 112 4.21 -16.75 -8.44
C LEU A 112 5.59 -16.43 -9.00
N TYR A 113 5.78 -16.71 -10.28
CA TYR A 113 7.02 -16.41 -10.99
C TYR A 113 6.81 -15.34 -12.04
N LEU A 114 7.73 -14.38 -12.12
CA LEU A 114 7.82 -13.41 -13.21
C LEU A 114 9.12 -13.64 -13.96
N THR A 115 9.03 -13.77 -15.28
CA THR A 115 10.16 -13.93 -16.19
C THR A 115 10.26 -12.71 -17.09
N ALA A 116 11.47 -12.16 -17.24
CA ALA A 116 11.80 -11.11 -18.21
C ALA A 116 13.11 -11.47 -18.93
N ALA A 117 13.15 -11.36 -20.26
CA ALA A 117 14.33 -11.73 -21.07
C ALA A 117 14.93 -13.13 -20.75
N GLY A 118 14.08 -14.09 -20.36
CA GLY A 118 14.51 -15.44 -19.94
C GLY A 118 15.14 -15.53 -18.55
N GLN A 119 15.16 -14.44 -17.78
CA GLN A 119 15.51 -14.42 -16.36
C GLN A 119 14.25 -14.44 -15.51
N GLU A 120 14.17 -15.37 -14.56
CA GLU A 120 13.02 -15.58 -13.69
C GLU A 120 13.33 -15.18 -12.24
N ILE A 121 12.33 -14.62 -11.56
CA ILE A 121 12.29 -14.52 -10.10
C ILE A 121 11.03 -15.20 -9.58
N ALA A 122 11.11 -15.79 -8.39
CA ALA A 122 9.94 -15.98 -7.55
C ALA A 122 9.56 -14.61 -6.97
N VAL A 123 8.37 -14.12 -7.29
CA VAL A 123 7.83 -12.84 -6.80
C VAL A 123 7.26 -13.04 -5.41
N VAL A 124 6.40 -14.04 -5.27
CA VAL A 124 5.84 -14.50 -3.99
C VAL A 124 5.95 -16.01 -3.94
N GLU A 125 6.38 -16.51 -2.78
CA GLU A 125 6.41 -17.93 -2.47
C GLU A 125 5.30 -18.21 -1.46
N ILE A 126 4.49 -19.24 -1.72
CA ILE A 126 3.39 -19.70 -0.85
C ILE A 126 2.26 -18.66 -0.74
N PHE A 127 1.33 -18.71 -1.69
CA PHE A 127 0.04 -18.03 -1.63
C PHE A 127 -1.05 -18.95 -2.19
N SER A 128 -2.32 -18.63 -1.97
CA SER A 128 -3.43 -19.52 -2.33
C SER A 128 -4.05 -19.19 -3.67
N TYR A 129 -4.40 -17.93 -3.90
CA TYR A 129 -5.04 -17.51 -5.15
C TYR A 129 -4.47 -16.20 -5.68
N LEU A 130 -4.37 -16.11 -7.01
CA LEU A 130 -4.07 -14.87 -7.70
C LEU A 130 -5.43 -14.24 -8.04
N GLU A 131 -5.75 -13.15 -7.36
CA GLU A 131 -6.98 -12.40 -7.60
C GLU A 131 -6.87 -11.59 -8.90
N GLU A 132 -5.74 -10.89 -9.08
CA GLU A 132 -5.55 -10.04 -10.24
C GLU A 132 -4.08 -9.82 -10.56
N ALA A 133 -3.77 -9.69 -11.86
CA ALA A 133 -2.50 -9.16 -12.35
C ALA A 133 -2.76 -7.98 -13.29
N LYS A 134 -2.02 -6.88 -13.12
CA LYS A 134 -2.15 -5.67 -13.95
C LYS A 134 -0.79 -5.15 -14.39
N LEU A 135 -0.67 -4.72 -15.64
CA LEU A 135 0.38 -3.80 -16.09
C LEU A 135 -0.10 -2.37 -15.89
N LEU A 136 0.69 -1.57 -15.17
CA LEU A 136 0.45 -0.17 -14.89
C LEU A 136 1.47 0.67 -15.66
N GLU A 137 0.99 1.63 -16.46
CA GLU A 137 1.83 2.58 -17.18
C GLU A 137 1.73 3.97 -16.54
N PHE A 138 2.86 4.54 -16.13
CA PHE A 138 2.92 5.85 -15.47
C PHE A 138 3.27 6.98 -16.44
N SER A 139 2.98 8.21 -16.01
CA SER A 139 3.20 9.42 -16.81
C SER A 139 4.66 9.76 -17.07
N ASP A 140 5.57 9.32 -16.20
CA ASP A 140 7.03 9.39 -16.39
C ASP A 140 7.55 8.34 -17.39
N GLY A 141 6.67 7.47 -17.90
CA GLY A 141 6.98 6.40 -18.84
C GLY A 141 7.47 5.12 -18.18
N SER A 142 7.56 5.08 -16.85
CA SER A 142 7.84 3.86 -16.10
C SER A 142 6.63 2.93 -16.09
N GLU A 143 6.90 1.65 -15.85
CA GLU A 143 5.89 0.60 -15.82
C GLU A 143 6.09 -0.28 -14.58
N LEU A 144 4.97 -0.81 -14.07
CA LEU A 144 4.92 -1.79 -12.99
C LEU A 144 3.97 -2.93 -13.35
N VAL A 145 4.35 -4.14 -12.94
CA VAL A 145 3.44 -5.28 -12.89
C VAL A 145 2.94 -5.41 -11.46
N MET A 146 1.64 -5.24 -11.24
CA MET A 146 0.99 -5.43 -9.96
C MET A 146 0.36 -6.81 -9.91
N PHE A 147 0.52 -7.51 -8.79
CA PHE A 147 -0.22 -8.74 -8.49
C PHE A 147 -0.93 -8.60 -7.15
N VAL A 148 -2.20 -8.97 -7.13
CA VAL A 148 -3.04 -9.06 -5.93
C VAL A 148 -3.26 -10.54 -5.62
N LEU A 149 -2.93 -10.93 -4.40
CA LEU A 149 -2.84 -12.30 -3.94
C LEU A 149 -3.71 -12.49 -2.68
N ASP A 150 -4.25 -13.69 -2.54
CA ASP A 150 -4.92 -14.19 -1.34
C ASP A 150 -4.05 -15.28 -0.71
N GLU A 151 -3.65 -15.11 0.56
CA GLU A 151 -2.84 -16.02 1.37
C GLU A 151 -3.68 -16.89 2.34
N MET A 152 -4.99 -17.07 2.07
CA MET A 152 -6.01 -17.65 2.95
C MET A 152 -6.45 -16.73 4.08
N SER A 153 -7.64 -17.01 4.65
CA SER A 153 -8.14 -16.39 5.88
C SER A 153 -8.29 -14.87 5.83
N ASP A 154 -8.68 -14.33 4.67
CA ASP A 154 -8.81 -12.88 4.40
C ASP A 154 -7.48 -12.10 4.52
N ASP A 155 -6.34 -12.80 4.46
CA ASP A 155 -5.01 -12.20 4.34
C ASP A 155 -4.69 -11.93 2.87
N PHE A 156 -4.85 -10.68 2.47
CA PHE A 156 -4.52 -10.25 1.11
C PHE A 156 -3.16 -9.61 1.03
N TYR A 157 -2.50 -9.75 -0.10
CA TYR A 157 -1.21 -9.16 -0.37
C TYR A 157 -1.14 -8.55 -1.76
N THR A 158 -0.56 -7.36 -1.88
CA THR A 158 -0.31 -6.75 -3.19
C THR A 158 1.19 -6.53 -3.37
N CYS A 159 1.75 -7.03 -4.47
CA CYS A 159 3.14 -6.82 -4.83
C CYS A 159 3.28 -6.08 -6.16
N PHE A 160 4.32 -5.28 -6.26
CA PHE A 160 4.67 -4.49 -7.44
C PHE A 160 6.05 -4.91 -7.94
N CYS A 161 6.13 -5.28 -9.20
CA CYS A 161 7.37 -5.67 -9.88
C CYS A 161 7.73 -4.68 -10.99
N SER A 162 9.01 -4.47 -11.17
CA SER A 162 9.58 -3.73 -12.31
C SER A 162 10.58 -4.60 -13.06
N VAL A 163 11.13 -4.08 -14.17
CA VAL A 163 12.24 -4.70 -14.88
C VAL A 163 13.43 -3.75 -14.88
N GLU A 164 14.60 -4.26 -14.49
CA GLU A 164 15.87 -3.53 -14.50
C GLU A 164 16.97 -4.38 -15.13
N ASN A 165 17.62 -3.87 -16.18
CA ASN A 165 18.68 -4.56 -16.91
C ASN A 165 18.27 -5.97 -17.40
N GLY A 166 17.04 -6.10 -17.92
CA GLY A 166 16.45 -7.32 -18.43
C GLY A 166 16.01 -8.30 -17.35
N LYS A 167 16.03 -7.90 -16.08
CA LYS A 167 15.69 -8.76 -14.95
C LYS A 167 14.46 -8.24 -14.21
N PRO A 168 13.50 -9.10 -13.82
CA PRO A 168 12.43 -8.68 -12.92
C PRO A 168 12.97 -8.34 -11.53
N VAL A 169 12.40 -7.32 -10.91
CA VAL A 169 12.75 -6.83 -9.57
C VAL A 169 11.47 -6.55 -8.79
N LEU A 170 11.32 -7.16 -7.60
CA LEU A 170 10.29 -6.78 -6.64
C LEU A 170 10.57 -5.34 -6.19
N ALA A 171 9.69 -4.42 -6.56
CA ALA A 171 9.84 -3.00 -6.31
C ALA A 171 9.24 -2.62 -4.95
N ASN A 172 8.04 -3.12 -4.65
CA ASN A 172 7.39 -2.90 -3.37
C ASN A 172 6.33 -3.97 -3.08
N GLU A 173 5.89 -4.01 -1.83
CA GLU A 173 4.88 -4.92 -1.34
C GLU A 173 4.05 -4.27 -0.22
N VAL A 174 2.76 -4.57 -0.17
CA VAL A 174 1.83 -4.04 0.84
C VAL A 174 0.86 -5.13 1.29
N TYR A 175 0.56 -5.14 2.59
CA TYR A 175 -0.52 -5.96 3.13
C TYR A 175 -1.87 -5.34 2.78
N GLY A 176 -2.77 -6.16 2.26
CA GLY A 176 -4.06 -5.76 1.71
C GLY A 176 -4.16 -5.95 0.19
N SER A 177 -5.40 -5.86 -0.28
CA SER A 177 -5.79 -5.96 -1.68
C SER A 177 -5.95 -4.57 -2.28
N VAL A 178 -5.17 -4.24 -3.31
CA VAL A 178 -5.45 -3.05 -4.12
C VAL A 178 -6.65 -3.34 -5.03
N THR A 179 -7.78 -2.71 -4.75
CA THR A 179 -9.06 -2.99 -5.42
C THR A 179 -9.33 -2.06 -6.59
N GLU A 180 -8.83 -0.84 -6.54
CA GLU A 180 -9.02 0.19 -7.57
C GLU A 180 -7.80 1.10 -7.66
N ILE A 181 -7.48 1.54 -8.88
CA ILE A 181 -6.46 2.55 -9.16
C ILE A 181 -7.08 3.56 -10.12
N ASP A 182 -7.16 4.82 -9.71
CA ASP A 182 -7.59 5.94 -10.53
C ASP A 182 -6.46 6.48 -11.40
N LEU A 183 -6.81 7.17 -12.48
CA LEU A 183 -5.83 7.77 -13.40
C LEU A 183 -4.99 8.88 -12.74
N ASP A 184 -5.47 9.49 -11.65
CA ASP A 184 -4.69 10.46 -10.88
C ASP A 184 -3.66 9.81 -9.94
N GLY A 185 -3.62 8.47 -9.89
CA GLY A 185 -2.72 7.70 -9.03
C GLY A 185 -3.29 7.36 -7.66
N THR A 186 -4.56 7.67 -7.40
CA THR A 186 -5.23 7.20 -6.19
C THR A 186 -5.43 5.70 -6.26
N ALA A 187 -4.98 4.97 -5.24
CA ALA A 187 -5.25 3.55 -5.09
C ALA A 187 -6.10 3.31 -3.83
N GLN A 188 -7.10 2.43 -3.95
CA GLN A 188 -7.87 1.94 -2.80
C GLN A 188 -7.26 0.63 -2.32
N LEU A 189 -6.88 0.59 -1.04
CA LEU A 189 -6.37 -0.61 -0.39
C LEU A 189 -7.42 -1.14 0.58
N SER A 190 -7.87 -2.37 0.35
CA SER A 190 -8.77 -3.13 1.21
C SER A 190 -7.96 -4.06 2.11
N LEU A 191 -8.22 -4.04 3.41
CA LEU A 191 -7.49 -4.84 4.41
C LEU A 191 -8.32 -5.04 5.67
N VAL A 192 -7.82 -5.87 6.58
CA VAL A 192 -8.38 -6.02 7.92
C VAL A 192 -7.74 -5.02 8.89
N VAL A 193 -8.56 -4.45 9.79
CA VAL A 193 -8.17 -3.43 10.76
C VAL A 193 -8.72 -3.75 12.14
N ASP A 194 -7.86 -3.70 13.15
CA ASP A 194 -8.23 -3.90 14.55
C ASP A 194 -8.48 -2.56 15.26
N VAL A 195 -9.75 -2.26 15.51
CA VAL A 195 -10.20 -1.10 16.29
C VAL A 195 -11.55 -1.40 16.94
N LEU A 196 -11.59 -1.56 18.27
CA LEU A 196 -12.82 -1.99 18.96
C LEU A 196 -13.41 -3.28 18.37
N GLY A 197 -12.55 -4.26 18.09
CA GLY A 197 -12.84 -5.46 17.31
C GLY A 197 -12.12 -5.44 15.96
N THR A 198 -12.35 -6.47 15.15
CA THR A 198 -11.68 -6.67 13.85
C THR A 198 -12.65 -6.44 12.70
N TRP A 199 -12.25 -5.63 11.73
CA TRP A 199 -13.12 -5.16 10.65
C TRP A 199 -12.42 -5.16 9.30
N GLY A 200 -13.14 -5.53 8.24
CA GLY A 200 -12.73 -5.16 6.89
C GLY A 200 -12.79 -3.64 6.72
N ALA A 201 -11.79 -3.06 6.07
CA ALA A 201 -11.67 -1.63 5.86
C ALA A 201 -11.07 -1.30 4.51
N VAL A 202 -11.37 -0.10 4.01
CA VAL A 202 -10.75 0.48 2.82
C VAL A 202 -10.10 1.81 3.19
N ARG A 203 -8.92 2.09 2.63
CA ARG A 203 -8.27 3.40 2.75
C ARG A 203 -7.64 3.80 1.43
N SER A 204 -7.66 5.11 1.15
CA SER A 204 -7.06 5.68 -0.05
C SER A 204 -5.59 6.05 0.14
N TYR A 205 -4.78 5.74 -0.88
CA TYR A 205 -3.34 5.97 -0.95
C TYR A 205 -2.97 6.66 -2.26
N ASP A 206 -1.89 7.42 -2.26
CA ASP A 206 -1.19 7.86 -3.46
C ASP A 206 -0.20 6.75 -3.89
N LEU A 207 -0.36 6.24 -5.11
CA LEU A 207 0.52 5.24 -5.71
C LEU A 207 1.60 5.92 -6.58
N SER A 208 2.85 5.71 -6.21
CA SER A 208 4.02 6.22 -6.95
C SER A 208 4.48 5.23 -8.02
N SER A 209 5.23 5.73 -9.02
CA SER A 209 5.77 4.89 -10.10
C SER A 209 6.75 3.82 -9.65
N ASP A 210 7.30 3.90 -8.44
CA ASP A 210 8.13 2.85 -7.84
C ASP A 210 7.34 1.78 -7.06
N GLY A 211 6.02 1.91 -6.99
CA GLY A 211 5.13 1.00 -6.26
C GLY A 211 4.91 1.41 -4.81
N THR A 212 5.49 2.52 -4.35
CA THR A 212 5.23 3.08 -3.02
C THR A 212 3.79 3.54 -2.90
N MET A 213 3.10 3.05 -1.88
CA MET A 213 1.75 3.50 -1.51
C MET A 213 1.84 4.36 -0.24
N THR A 214 1.52 5.65 -0.37
CA THR A 214 1.49 6.59 0.76
C THR A 214 0.06 6.91 1.13
N PRO A 215 -0.38 6.77 2.40
CA PRO A 215 -1.75 7.13 2.76
C PRO A 215 -2.04 8.58 2.39
N LYS A 216 -3.20 8.83 1.75
CA LYS A 216 -3.60 10.20 1.43
C LYS A 216 -3.73 11.03 2.71
N PRO A 217 -3.36 12.32 2.68
CA PRO A 217 -3.59 13.21 3.82
C PRO A 217 -5.05 13.16 4.26
N ASP A 218 -5.27 13.10 5.57
CA ASP A 218 -6.59 13.03 6.21
C ASP A 218 -7.45 11.80 5.82
N SER A 219 -6.93 10.83 5.06
CA SER A 219 -7.65 9.59 4.78
C SER A 219 -7.69 8.69 6.01
N LEU A 220 -8.86 8.12 6.28
CA LEU A 220 -9.10 7.16 7.35
C LEU A 220 -9.29 5.77 6.76
N TYR A 221 -9.13 4.75 7.59
CA TYR A 221 -9.68 3.43 7.29
C TYR A 221 -11.19 3.52 7.44
N GLU A 222 -11.91 3.46 6.32
CA GLU A 222 -13.37 3.37 6.31
C GLU A 222 -13.76 1.93 6.59
N LEU A 223 -14.44 1.70 7.72
CA LEU A 223 -14.74 0.37 8.21
C LEU A 223 -16.05 -0.14 7.59
N THR A 224 -16.09 -1.44 7.31
CA THR A 224 -17.30 -2.16 6.88
C THR A 224 -17.79 -3.04 8.05
N PRO A 225 -18.50 -2.47 9.03
CA PRO A 225 -18.95 -3.22 10.19
C PRO A 225 -20.11 -4.16 9.81
N TYR A 226 -20.05 -5.42 10.24
CA TYR A 226 -21.10 -6.41 10.00
C TYR A 226 -22.00 -6.65 11.24
N MET A 227 -21.62 -6.11 12.40
CA MET A 227 -22.39 -6.19 13.64
C MET A 227 -22.07 -5.01 14.57
N PRO A 228 -22.97 -4.61 15.47
CA PRO A 228 -22.67 -3.58 16.45
C PRO A 228 -21.84 -4.16 17.60
N VAL A 229 -21.08 -3.29 18.27
CA VAL A 229 -20.45 -3.57 19.56
C VAL A 229 -21.29 -2.96 20.69
N GLU A 230 -21.34 -3.64 21.83
CA GLU A 230 -22.13 -3.22 23.00
C GLU A 230 -21.24 -2.72 24.12
N VAL A 231 -21.54 -1.53 24.63
CA VAL A 231 -20.86 -0.91 25.76
C VAL A 231 -21.23 -1.66 27.04
N GLY A 232 -20.25 -2.18 27.77
CA GLY A 232 -20.43 -2.88 29.04
C GLY A 232 -20.30 -1.98 30.26
N GLN A 233 -19.46 -0.95 30.18
CA GLN A 233 -19.22 0.03 31.24
C GLN A 233 -19.31 1.46 30.71
N ALA A 234 -19.80 2.40 31.52
CA ALA A 234 -19.86 3.80 31.12
C ALA A 234 -18.47 4.40 30.93
N PHE A 235 -18.24 5.12 29.83
CA PHE A 235 -17.01 5.89 29.60
C PHE A 235 -17.26 7.13 28.74
N ARG A 236 -16.30 8.06 28.75
CA ARG A 236 -16.39 9.33 28.03
C ARG A 236 -16.18 9.10 26.54
N ALA A 237 -16.98 9.79 25.73
CA ALA A 237 -16.84 9.84 24.28
C ALA A 237 -17.15 11.26 23.80
N ARG A 238 -16.93 11.53 22.52
CA ARG A 238 -17.40 12.76 21.89
C ARG A 238 -18.52 12.45 20.91
N PHE A 239 -19.49 13.35 20.81
CA PHE A 239 -20.61 13.26 19.89
C PHE A 239 -20.64 14.47 18.98
N ARG A 240 -21.15 14.28 17.76
CA ARG A 240 -21.30 15.36 16.81
C ARG A 240 -22.56 16.17 17.13
N ASP A 241 -22.41 17.47 17.32
CA ASP A 241 -23.50 18.43 17.50
C ASP A 241 -23.22 19.70 16.69
N GLY A 242 -24.10 20.03 15.74
CA GLY A 242 -23.98 21.25 14.94
C GLY A 242 -22.69 21.38 14.10
N GLY A 243 -21.94 20.30 13.90
CA GLY A 243 -20.64 20.30 13.21
C GLY A 243 -19.43 20.22 14.15
N ASP A 244 -19.63 20.46 15.45
CA ASP A 244 -18.61 20.39 16.49
C ASP A 244 -18.64 19.03 17.22
N TRP A 245 -17.54 18.72 17.93
CA TRP A 245 -17.44 17.58 18.83
C TRP A 245 -17.68 18.02 20.26
N VAL A 246 -18.76 17.53 20.87
CA VAL A 246 -19.10 17.79 22.27
C VAL A 246 -18.85 16.56 23.13
N GLU A 247 -18.38 16.77 24.36
CA GLU A 247 -18.19 15.68 25.30
C GLU A 247 -19.53 15.07 25.73
N GLY A 248 -19.56 13.75 25.85
CA GLY A 248 -20.67 13.00 26.41
C GLY A 248 -20.22 11.65 26.97
N THR A 249 -21.20 10.81 27.27
CA THR A 249 -20.97 9.48 27.86
C THR A 249 -21.61 8.43 26.96
N LEU A 250 -20.87 7.35 26.71
CA LEU A 250 -21.44 6.10 26.23
C LEU A 250 -21.88 5.29 27.45
N GLU A 251 -23.19 5.08 27.58
CA GLU A 251 -23.78 4.35 28.71
C GLU A 251 -23.81 2.84 28.45
N PRO A 252 -23.76 2.00 29.49
CA PRO A 252 -23.92 0.55 29.36
C PRO A 252 -25.18 0.17 28.57
N GLY A 253 -25.05 -0.83 27.71
CA GLY A 253 -26.10 -1.26 26.79
C GLY A 253 -26.23 -0.40 25.52
N THR A 254 -25.44 0.67 25.37
CA THR A 254 -25.37 1.39 24.10
C THR A 254 -24.71 0.51 23.04
N GLN A 255 -25.38 0.37 21.89
CA GLN A 255 -24.85 -0.35 20.74
C GLN A 255 -24.38 0.64 19.66
N LEU A 256 -23.20 0.38 19.09
CA LEU A 256 -22.60 1.22 18.07
C LEU A 256 -21.87 0.41 17.00
N TYR A 257 -21.80 0.97 15.80
CA TYR A 257 -21.02 0.47 14.69
C TYR A 257 -19.77 1.35 14.53
N PRO A 258 -18.55 0.79 14.61
CA PRO A 258 -17.35 1.47 14.18
C PRO A 258 -17.46 1.85 12.70
N THR A 259 -17.10 3.08 12.34
CA THR A 259 -17.27 3.57 10.96
C THR A 259 -15.96 4.00 10.31
N ALA A 260 -15.01 4.53 11.08
CA ALA A 260 -13.71 4.92 10.55
C ALA A 260 -12.66 5.01 11.66
N THR A 261 -11.39 4.84 11.33
CA THR A 261 -10.29 5.01 12.30
C THR A 261 -9.01 5.51 11.63
N ASP A 262 -8.13 6.11 12.42
CA ASP A 262 -6.73 6.32 12.06
C ASP A 262 -5.81 5.16 12.53
N GLN A 263 -6.37 4.14 13.19
CA GLN A 263 -5.71 3.05 13.94
C GLN A 263 -4.81 3.47 15.11
N GLU A 264 -4.53 4.76 15.26
CA GLU A 264 -3.51 5.24 16.18
C GLU A 264 -4.12 5.88 17.42
N SER A 265 -5.20 6.65 17.26
CA SER A 265 -5.68 7.54 18.31
C SER A 265 -7.20 7.64 18.44
N PHE A 266 -7.97 7.26 17.43
CA PHE A 266 -9.43 7.30 17.55
C PHE A 266 -10.20 6.34 16.65
N CYS A 267 -11.44 6.06 17.07
CA CYS A 267 -12.47 5.42 16.27
C CYS A 267 -13.68 6.33 16.16
N LEU A 268 -14.11 6.63 14.94
CA LEU A 268 -15.44 7.17 14.66
C LEU A 268 -16.45 6.03 14.72
N PHE A 269 -17.65 6.35 15.20
CA PHE A 269 -18.73 5.40 15.29
C PHE A 269 -20.08 6.04 15.01
N ARG A 270 -21.07 5.17 14.78
CA ARG A 270 -22.49 5.53 14.78
C ARG A 270 -23.26 4.61 15.71
N THR A 271 -23.97 5.17 16.68
CA THR A 271 -24.89 4.38 17.51
C THR A 271 -26.04 3.82 16.66
N VAL A 272 -26.69 2.76 17.16
CA VAL A 272 -27.90 2.19 16.51
C VAL A 272 -29.02 3.24 16.40
N ASP A 273 -29.09 4.20 17.35
CA ASP A 273 -30.05 5.31 17.32
C ASP A 273 -29.66 6.45 16.34
N GLY A 274 -28.52 6.33 15.65
CA GLY A 274 -28.09 7.22 14.57
C GLY A 274 -27.17 8.37 14.96
N ARG A 275 -26.74 8.46 16.22
CA ARG A 275 -25.78 9.49 16.67
C ARG A 275 -24.37 9.17 16.21
N GLU A 276 -23.71 10.16 15.61
CA GLU A 276 -22.29 10.08 15.26
C GLU A 276 -21.42 10.43 16.47
N GLY A 277 -20.37 9.64 16.66
CA GLY A 277 -19.47 9.78 17.80
C GLY A 277 -18.02 9.48 17.46
N LYS A 278 -17.14 9.83 18.40
CA LYS A 278 -15.70 9.57 18.39
C LYS A 278 -15.27 9.04 19.76
N ILE A 279 -14.56 7.92 19.75
CA ILE A 279 -13.84 7.38 20.91
C ILE A 279 -12.36 7.68 20.69
N GLU A 280 -11.74 8.38 21.63
CA GLU A 280 -10.29 8.61 21.64
C GLU A 280 -9.64 7.55 22.51
N PHE A 281 -8.54 6.99 22.05
CA PHE A 281 -7.84 5.91 22.74
C PHE A 281 -6.33 6.10 22.69
N THR A 282 -5.63 5.31 23.49
CA THR A 282 -4.18 5.16 23.45
C THR A 282 -3.83 3.69 23.27
N MET A 283 -2.77 3.43 22.50
CA MET A 283 -2.21 2.09 22.34
C MET A 283 -1.05 1.90 23.32
N VAL A 284 -1.11 0.83 24.14
CA VAL A 284 -0.03 0.41 25.03
C VAL A 284 0.15 -1.10 24.88
N ASP A 285 1.36 -1.54 24.51
CA ASP A 285 1.67 -2.95 24.28
C ASP A 285 0.63 -3.67 23.39
N TYR A 286 0.23 -3.00 22.30
CA TYR A 286 -0.78 -3.47 21.33
C TYR A 286 -2.23 -3.55 21.86
N MET A 287 -2.46 -3.15 23.11
CA MET A 287 -3.78 -3.09 23.72
C MET A 287 -4.31 -1.66 23.68
N MET A 288 -5.61 -1.53 23.43
CA MET A 288 -6.29 -0.25 23.32
C MET A 288 -6.90 0.16 24.67
N TYR A 289 -6.69 1.41 25.05
CA TYR A 289 -7.21 1.97 26.31
C TYR A 289 -7.97 3.26 26.07
N VAL A 290 -9.11 3.43 26.72
CA VAL A 290 -9.87 4.69 26.78
C VAL A 290 -9.83 5.18 28.21
N ASP A 291 -9.31 6.40 28.41
CA ASP A 291 -9.09 6.98 29.74
C ASP A 291 -8.33 6.05 30.72
N GLY A 292 -7.42 5.23 30.17
CA GLY A 292 -6.60 4.28 30.95
C GLY A 292 -7.28 2.95 31.28
N VAL A 293 -8.51 2.71 30.80
CA VAL A 293 -9.23 1.44 30.96
C VAL A 293 -9.19 0.66 29.65
N SER A 294 -8.89 -0.64 29.72
CA SER A 294 -8.83 -1.50 28.53
C SER A 294 -10.17 -1.53 27.81
N VAL A 295 -10.16 -1.50 26.48
CA VAL A 295 -11.40 -1.64 25.69
C VAL A 295 -12.10 -2.97 25.95
N ASP A 296 -11.36 -4.04 26.28
CA ASP A 296 -11.94 -5.35 26.63
C ASP A 296 -12.77 -5.31 27.93
N GLU A 297 -12.51 -4.34 28.82
CA GLU A 297 -13.29 -4.11 30.03
C GLU A 297 -14.48 -3.19 29.78
N LEU A 298 -14.37 -2.28 28.80
CA LEU A 298 -15.40 -1.28 28.50
C LEU A 298 -16.53 -1.81 27.64
N PHE A 299 -16.29 -2.86 26.85
CA PHE A 299 -17.26 -3.48 25.96
C PHE A 299 -17.65 -4.89 26.43
N VAL A 300 -18.88 -5.32 26.15
CA VAL A 300 -19.38 -6.66 26.53
C VAL A 300 -18.63 -7.77 25.80
N SER A 301 -18.37 -7.55 24.51
CA SER A 301 -17.58 -8.42 23.65
C SER A 301 -17.16 -7.63 22.41
N LEU A 302 -15.94 -7.86 21.93
CA LEU A 302 -15.45 -7.29 20.68
C LEU A 302 -15.45 -8.37 19.60
N PRO A 303 -15.96 -8.08 18.38
CA PRO A 303 -15.91 -9.01 17.26
C PRO A 303 -14.49 -9.31 16.83
N TYR A 304 -14.29 -10.54 16.36
CA TYR A 304 -13.05 -11.01 15.75
C TYR A 304 -13.40 -11.63 14.40
N ALA A 305 -12.66 -11.28 13.35
CA ALA A 305 -13.01 -11.62 11.98
C ALA A 305 -12.36 -12.88 11.44
N GLY A 306 -11.38 -13.49 12.12
CA GLY A 306 -10.69 -14.69 11.60
C GLY A 306 -9.72 -15.33 12.56
#